data_AF-A0A662FQD9-F1
#
_entry.id   AF-A0A662FQD9-F1
#
_cell.length_a   1.000
_cell.length_b   1.000
_cell.length_c   1.000
_cell.angle_alpha   90.00
_cell.angle_beta   90.00
_cell.angle_gamma   90.00
#
_symmetry.space_group_name_H-M   'P 1'
#
loop_
_entity.id
_entity.type
_entity.pdbx_description
1 polymer ?
#
loop_
_entity_poly.entity_id
_entity_poly.type
_entity_poly.pdbx_seq_one_letter_code
_entity_poly.pdbx_strand_id
1 'polypeptide(L)' 'MRITVGGPPGSGTTTFSKELAKRLSLRYVYAGEIFRKEAKRRGLTLEEFSRLAEENPEIDRSLDRLML' A
#
# COMPACT_ATOMS: atom_id res chain seq x y z
N MET A 1 13.58 8.43 -6.64
CA MET A 1 13.06 9.01 -5.37
C MET A 1 11.80 8.25 -4.98
N ARG A 2 11.67 7.78 -3.72
CA ARG A 2 10.46 7.14 -3.17
C ARG A 2 9.92 8.03 -2.05
N ILE A 3 8.60 8.24 -2.03
CA ILE A 3 7.92 9.03 -0.99
C ILE A 3 6.79 8.16 -0.43
N THR A 4 6.88 7.86 0.87
CA THR A 4 5.82 7.17 1.60
C THR A 4 5.02 8.19 2.39
N VAL A 5 3.70 8.21 2.21
CA VAL A 5 2.79 9.13 2.90
C VAL A 5 1.84 8.33 3.78
N GLY A 6 1.96 8.50 5.09
CA GLY A 6 1.10 7.88 6.11
C GLY A 6 0.33 8.91 6.92
N GLY A 7 -0.77 8.49 7.55
CA GLY A 7 -1.61 9.34 8.38
C GLY A 7 -2.91 8.66 8.80
N PRO A 8 -3.61 9.18 9.82
CA PRO A 8 -4.84 8.58 10.33
C PRO A 8 -5.98 8.59 9.28
N PRO A 9 -7.01 7.73 9.42
CA PRO A 9 -8.17 7.76 8.54
C PRO A 9 -8.78 9.17 8.45
N GLY A 10 -9.07 9.63 7.24
CA GLY A 10 -9.63 10.98 7.00
C GLY A 10 -8.62 12.13 6.95
N SER A 11 -7.32 11.90 7.21
CA SER A 11 -6.28 12.96 7.15
C SER A 11 -5.94 13.48 5.74
N GLY A 12 -6.55 12.93 4.69
CA GLY A 12 -6.33 13.39 3.31
C GLY A 12 -5.04 12.90 2.65
N THR A 13 -4.34 11.90 3.22
CA THR A 13 -3.11 11.31 2.66
C THR A 13 -3.25 10.87 1.20
N THR A 14 -4.38 10.27 0.84
CA THR A 14 -4.71 9.90 -0.55
C THR A 14 -4.77 11.12 -1.47
N THR A 15 -5.44 12.19 -1.03
CA THR A 15 -5.60 13.42 -1.81
C THR A 15 -4.25 14.12 -2.00
N PHE A 16 -3.50 14.27 -0.90
CA PHE A 16 -2.15 14.84 -0.92
C PHE A 16 -1.21 14.07 -1.83
N SER A 17 -1.16 12.75 -1.70
CA SER A 17 -0.24 11.91 -2.48
C SER A 17 -0.53 11.96 -3.98
N LYS A 18 -1.81 12.01 -4.37
CA LYS A 18 -2.21 12.14 -5.78
C LYS A 18 -1.76 13.48 -6.36
N GLU A 19 -1.95 14.57 -5.62
CA GLU A 19 -1.55 15.91 -6.06
C GLU A 19 -0.02 16.06 -6.13
N LEU A 20 0.69 15.54 -5.12
CA LEU A 20 2.15 15.51 -5.09
C LEU A 20 2.72 14.71 -6.28
N ALA A 21 2.14 13.54 -6.55
CA ALA A 21 2.56 12.70 -7.68
C ALA A 21 2.38 13.42 -9.03
N LYS A 22 1.27 14.15 -9.22
CA LYS A 22 1.05 14.97 -10.43
C LYS A 22 2.10 16.07 -10.57
N ARG A 23 2.35 16.82 -9.50
CA ARG A 23 3.30 17.96 -9.52
C ARG A 23 4.73 17.54 -9.78
N LEU A 24 5.13 16.39 -9.24
CA LEU A 24 6.48 15.85 -9.36
C LEU A 24 6.62 14.85 -10.52
N SER A 25 5.57 14.62 -11.31
CA SER A 25 5.52 13.60 -12.37
C SER A 25 5.96 12.21 -11.88
N LEU A 26 5.52 11.84 -10.67
CA LEU A 26 5.80 10.54 -10.06
C LEU A 26 4.64 9.56 -10.28
N ARG A 27 4.96 8.27 -10.27
CA ARG A 27 3.96 7.19 -10.20
C ARG A 27 3.30 7.21 -8.81
N TYR A 28 1.97 7.25 -8.79
CA TYR A 28 1.19 7.08 -7.56
C TYR A 28 0.89 5.59 -7.33
N VAL A 29 1.19 5.10 -6.13
CA VAL A 29 0.90 3.73 -5.70
C VAL A 29 0.08 3.80 -4.41
N TYR A 30 -1.07 3.12 -4.39
CA TYR A 30 -1.91 3.03 -3.19
C TYR A 30 -1.74 1.66 -2.51
N ALA A 31 -0.88 1.63 -1.50
CA ALA A 31 -0.56 0.41 -0.75
C ALA A 31 -1.80 -0.31 -0.21
N GLY A 32 -2.78 0.43 0.32
CA GLY A 32 -3.99 -0.15 0.89
C GLY A 32 -4.83 -0.96 -0.11
N GLU A 33 -4.87 -0.56 -1.38
CA GLU A 33 -5.58 -1.33 -2.42
C GLU A 33 -4.83 -2.60 -2.80
N ILE A 34 -3.49 -2.56 -2.85
CA ILE A 34 -2.65 -3.73 -3.13
C ILE A 34 -2.85 -4.79 -2.05
N PHE A 35 -2.79 -4.39 -0.78
CA PHE A 35 -3.05 -5.28 0.36
C PHE A 35 -4.45 -5.89 0.30
N ARG A 36 -5.49 -5.08 0.01
CA ARG A 36 -6.87 -5.58 -0.11
C ARG A 36 -7.05 -6.57 -1.26
N LYS A 37 -6.42 -6.31 -2.41
CA LYS A 37 -6.46 -7.21 -3.56
C LYS A 37 -5.77 -8.53 -3.27
N GLU A 38 -4.61 -8.49 -2.62
CA GLU A 38 -3.84 -9.69 -2.28
C GLU A 38 -4.53 -10.53 -1.21
N ALA A 39 -5.10 -9.89 -0.17
CA ALA A 39 -5.93 -10.55 0.83
C ALA A 39 -7.09 -11.30 0.15
N LYS A 40 -7.83 -10.60 -0.73
CA LYS A 40 -8.94 -11.22 -1.49
C LYS A 40 -8.48 -12.38 -2.37
N ARG A 41 -7.32 -12.28 -3.02
CA ARG A 41 -6.75 -13.36 -3.85
C ARG A 41 -6.45 -14.63 -3.04
N ARG A 42 -6.08 -14.47 -1.77
CA ARG A 42 -5.79 -15.56 -0.83
C ARG A 42 -7.01 -16.02 -0.04
N GLY A 43 -8.18 -15.42 -0.24
CA GLY A 43 -9.39 -15.71 0.54
C GLY A 43 -9.31 -15.24 1.99
N LEU A 44 -8.45 -14.26 2.29
CA LEU A 44 -8.23 -13.71 3.63
C LEU A 44 -8.89 -12.33 3.76
N THR A 45 -9.25 -11.96 4.99
CA THR A 45 -9.59 -10.58 5.32
C THR A 45 -8.34 -9.69 5.27
N LEU A 46 -8.54 -8.37 5.19
CA LEU A 46 -7.43 -7.42 5.22
C LEU A 46 -6.62 -7.54 6.51
N GLU A 47 -7.28 -7.76 7.65
CA GLU A 47 -6.63 -7.85 8.95
C GLU A 47 -5.78 -9.13 9.09
N GLU A 48 -6.33 -10.28 8.68
CA GLU A 48 -5.58 -11.54 8.65
C GLU A 48 -4.38 -11.46 7.71
N PHE A 49 -4.56 -10.84 6.55
CA PHE A 49 -3.47 -10.66 5.60
C PHE A 49 -2.40 -9.69 6.12
N SER A 50 -2.79 -8.60 6.79
CA SER A 50 -1.83 -7.68 7.42
C SER A 50 -0.98 -8.40 8.47
N ARG A 51 -1.61 -9.20 9.36
CA ARG A 51 -0.89 -9.99 10.36
C ARG A 51 0.06 -11.00 9.71
N LEU A 52 -0.42 -11.68 8.66
CA LEU A 52 0.39 -12.63 7.91
C LEU A 52 1.59 -11.96 7.21
N ALA A 53 1.43 -10.74 6.70
CA ALA A 53 2.52 -9.98 6.10
C ALA A 53 3.55 -9.51 7.13
N GLU A 54 3.13 -9.17 8.35
CA GLU A 54 4.02 -8.82 9.46
C GLU A 54 4.86 -10.04 9.92
N GLU A 55 4.26 -11.23 9.93
CA GLU A 55 4.93 -12.47 10.39
C GLU A 55 5.77 -13.16 9.30
N ASN A 56 5.49 -12.91 8.01
CA ASN A 56 6.14 -13.58 6.89
C ASN A 56 6.91 -12.60 5.97
N PRO A 57 8.26 -12.55 6.10
CA PRO A 57 9.12 -11.69 5.28
C PRO A 57 9.02 -11.92 3.77
N GLU A 58 8.62 -13.10 3.31
CA GLU A 58 8.45 -13.36 1.87
C GLU A 58 7.21 -12.66 1.30
N ILE A 59 6.15 -12.57 2.10
CA ILE A 59 4.92 -11.88 1.73
C ILE A 59 5.18 -10.38 1.67
N ASP A 60 5.86 -9.82 2.67
CA ASP A 60 6.30 -8.43 2.68
C ASP A 60 7.13 -8.09 1.42
N ARG A 61 8.16 -8.89 1.12
CA ARG A 61 8.95 -8.72 -0.11
C ARG A 61 8.13 -8.83 -1.39
N SER A 62 7.10 -9.68 -1.40
CA SER A 62 6.21 -9.82 -2.57
C SER A 62 5.34 -8.59 -2.77
N LEU A 63 4.87 -7.97 -1.68
CA LEU A 63 4.10 -6.73 -1.72
C LEU A 63 4.97 -5.56 -2.17
N ASP A 64 6.19 -5.47 -1.67
CA ASP A 64 7.16 -4.46 -2.10
C ASP A 64 7.44 -4.54 -3.62
N ARG A 65 7.55 -5.74 -4.19
CA ARG A 65 7.70 -5.93 -5.64
C ARG A 65 6.51 -5.42 -6.45
N LEU A 66 5.29 -5.44 -5.89
CA LEU A 66 4.09 -4.90 -6.54
C LEU A 66 4.02 -3.37 -6.46
N MET A 67 4.73 -2.77 -5.50
CA MET A 67 4.76 -1.32 -5.28
C MET A 67 5.88 -0.60 -6.03
N LEU A 68 6.87 -1.34 -6.55
CA LEU A 68 7.98 -0.85 -7.35
C LEU A 68 7.62 -0.78 -8.86
#